data_AF-A0A2U1PL81-F1
#
_entry.id   AF-A0A2U1PL81-F1
#
_cell.length_a   1.000
_cell.length_b   1.000
_cell.length_c   1.000
_cell.angle_alpha   90.00
_cell.angle_beta   90.00
_cell.angle_gamma   90.00
#
_symmetry.space_group_name_H-M   'P 1'
#
loop_
_entity.id
_entity.type
_entity.pdbx_description
1 polymer ?
#
loop_
_entity_poly.entity_id
_entity_poly.type
_entity_poly.pdbx_seq_one_letter_code
_entity_poly.pdbx_strand_id
1 'polypeptide(L)' 'MSLAAARSGRSPILISRFHLCKENKDTQEALGLIGKMLGVQPRSFGFYGTKDKRAVTTQRASNQGAH' A
#
# COMPACT_ATOMS: atom_id res chain seq x y z
N MET A 1 14.79 18.08 37.99
CA MET A 1 13.95 18.88 37.07
C MET A 1 14.44 18.59 35.65
N SER A 2 13.85 17.59 34.98
CA SER A 2 12.80 17.74 33.95
C SER A 2 13.43 18.13 32.60
N LEU A 3 13.20 17.48 31.46
CA LEU A 3 12.11 16.62 31.02
C LEU A 3 12.66 15.81 29.83
N ALA A 4 12.20 14.56 29.70
CA ALA A 4 12.38 13.75 28.50
C ALA A 4 12.07 14.58 27.24
N ALA A 5 13.01 14.63 26.30
CA ALA A 5 12.72 15.02 24.93
C ALA A 5 11.70 14.01 24.40
N ALA A 6 10.42 14.38 24.49
CA ALA A 6 9.31 13.63 23.93
C ALA A 6 9.62 13.44 22.44
N ARG A 7 10.09 12.23 22.10
CA ARG A 7 10.12 11.73 20.74
C ARG A 7 8.72 11.98 20.21
N SER A 8 8.56 12.91 19.28
CA SER A 8 7.30 13.10 18.58
C SER A 8 6.89 11.72 18.05
N GLY A 9 5.84 11.15 18.64
CA GLY A 9 5.48 9.73 18.58
C GLY A 9 4.94 9.24 17.23
N ARG A 10 5.43 9.76 16.11
CA ARG A 10 5.18 9.19 14.78
C ARG A 10 6.47 8.53 14.32
N SER A 11 6.47 7.20 14.32
CA SER A 11 7.42 6.41 13.54
C SER A 11 7.45 6.95 12.10
N PRO A 12 8.63 7.00 11.46
CA PRO A 12 8.72 7.47 10.08
C PRO A 12 7.82 6.61 9.19
N ILE A 13 6.98 7.25 8.39
CA ILE A 13 6.13 6.59 7.40
C ILE A 13 7.02 5.90 6.36
N LEU A 14 7.07 4.58 6.43
CA LEU A 14 7.78 3.75 5.45
C LEU A 14 6.89 3.57 4.21
N ILE A 15 7.41 3.98 3.06
CA ILE A 15 6.76 3.79 1.76
C ILE A 15 7.43 2.61 1.07
N SER A 16 6.69 1.51 0.92
CA SER A 16 7.13 0.37 0.11
C SER A 16 6.60 0.54 -1.31
N ARG A 17 7.49 0.38 -2.30
CA ARG A 17 7.17 0.44 -3.73
C ARG A 17 7.36 -0.93 -4.35
N PHE A 18 6.41 -1.38 -5.16
CA PHE A 18 6.44 -2.68 -5.80
C PHE A 18 5.76 -2.66 -7.17
N HIS A 19 5.96 -3.73 -7.94
CA HIS A 19 5.22 -3.98 -9.17
C HIS A 19 4.06 -4.93 -8.87
N LEU A 20 2.84 -4.49 -9.18
CA LEU A 20 1.64 -5.32 -9.13
C LEU A 20 1.44 -5.98 -10.49
N CYS A 21 1.65 -7.29 -10.52
CA CYS A 21 1.30 -8.15 -11.65
C CYS A 21 -0.03 -8.83 -11.34
N LYS A 22 -1.01 -8.70 -12.24
CA LYS A 22 -2.32 -9.32 -12.10
C LYS A 22 -2.80 -9.92 -13.42
N GLU A 23 -3.61 -10.95 -13.32
CA GLU A 23 -4.28 -11.61 -14.44
C GLU A 23 -5.78 -11.72 -14.14
N ASN A 24 -6.62 -11.35 -15.11
CA ASN A 24 -8.08 -11.45 -15.02
C ASN A 24 -8.69 -10.83 -13.74
N LYS A 25 -8.05 -9.78 -13.21
CA LYS A 25 -8.37 -9.18 -11.90
C LYS A 25 -8.58 -7.69 -12.01
N ASP A 26 -9.48 -7.13 -11.23
CA ASP A 26 -9.56 -5.69 -11.03
C ASP A 26 -8.41 -5.19 -10.16
N THR A 27 -7.92 -3.97 -10.45
CA THR A 27 -6.76 -3.40 -9.72
C THR A 27 -7.05 -3.22 -8.24
N GLN A 28 -8.25 -2.68 -7.93
CA GLN A 28 -8.69 -2.48 -6.54
C GLN A 28 -8.92 -3.81 -5.82
N GLU A 29 -9.42 -4.83 -6.52
CA GLU A 29 -9.63 -6.16 -5.95
C GLU A 29 -8.29 -6.82 -5.59
N ALA A 30 -7.28 -6.72 -6.47
CA ALA A 30 -5.94 -7.23 -6.22
C ALA A 30 -5.30 -6.53 -5.00
N LEU A 31 -5.33 -5.20 -4.94
CA LEU A 31 -4.82 -4.43 -3.81
C LEU A 31 -5.60 -4.70 -2.52
N GLY A 32 -6.90 -4.95 -2.61
CA GLY A 32 -7.74 -5.31 -1.45
C GLY A 32 -7.33 -6.65 -0.83
N LEU A 33 -7.02 -7.66 -1.66
CA LEU A 33 -6.50 -8.94 -1.17
C LEU A 33 -5.13 -8.78 -0.53
N ILE A 34 -4.22 -8.03 -1.17
CA ILE A 34 -2.90 -7.73 -0.61
C ILE A 34 -3.04 -6.97 0.71
N GLY A 35 -3.96 -6.01 0.79
CA GLY A 35 -4.27 -5.28 2.03
C GLY A 35 -4.70 -6.20 3.16
N LYS A 36 -5.60 -7.15 2.89
CA LYS A 36 -6.01 -8.16 3.88
C LYS A 36 -4.84 -9.04 4.33
N MET A 37 -3.98 -9.47 3.41
CA MET A 37 -2.80 -10.29 3.73
C MET A 37 -1.77 -9.53 4.57
N LEU A 38 -1.63 -8.22 4.35
CA LEU A 38 -0.69 -7.36 5.06
C LEU A 38 -1.29 -6.68 6.30
N GLY A 39 -2.58 -6.87 6.59
CA GLY A 39 -3.27 -6.19 7.68
C GLY A 39 -3.42 -4.67 7.50
N VAL A 40 -3.33 -4.16 6.26
CA VAL A 40 -3.43 -2.73 5.95
C VAL A 40 -4.71 -2.38 5.20
N GLN A 41 -5.21 -1.17 5.42
CA GLN A 41 -6.41 -0.70 4.72
C GLN A 41 -6.12 -0.51 3.22
N PRO A 42 -7.06 -0.85 2.31
CA PRO A 42 -6.86 -0.66 0.86
C PRO A 42 -6.56 0.79 0.45
N ARG A 43 -7.05 1.78 1.22
CA ARG A 43 -6.77 3.21 1.00
C ARG A 43 -5.29 3.58 1.21
N SER A 44 -4.53 2.75 1.92
CA SER A 44 -3.10 2.95 2.12
C SER A 44 -2.27 2.73 0.85
N PHE A 45 -2.86 2.12 -0.20
CA PHE A 45 -2.20 1.90 -1.48
C PHE A 45 -2.38 3.09 -2.42
N GLY A 46 -1.26 3.57 -3.00
CA GLY A 46 -1.22 4.51 -4.11
C GLY A 46 -0.81 3.83 -5.42
N PHE A 47 -1.45 4.20 -6.53
CA PHE A 47 -1.18 3.66 -7.86
C PHE A 47 -1.67 4.62 -8.96
N TYR A 48 -1.12 4.50 -10.18
CA TYR A 48 -1.36 5.42 -11.30
C TYR A 48 -2.60 5.08 -12.14
N GLY A 49 -3.71 4.70 -11.49
CA GLY A 49 -4.95 4.31 -12.15
C GLY A 49 -5.15 2.81 -12.31
N THR A 50 -6.39 2.44 -12.65
CA THR A 50 -6.79 1.05 -12.83
C THR A 50 -6.33 0.52 -14.19
N LYS A 51 -6.14 -0.79 -14.27
CA LYS A 51 -5.82 -1.51 -15.50
C LYS A 51 -6.89 -2.53 -15.83
N ASP A 52 -7.05 -2.81 -17.12
CA ASP A 52 -8.07 -3.70 -17.66
C ASP A 52 -8.13 -5.02 -16.91
N LYS A 53 -9.35 -5.44 -16.55
CA LYS A 53 -9.58 -6.72 -15.88
C LYS A 53 -9.17 -7.88 -16.78
N ARG A 54 -9.64 -7.88 -18.04
CA ARG A 54 -9.49 -8.96 -19.02
C ARG A 54 -8.11 -8.97 -19.69
N ALA A 55 -7.06 -8.78 -18.91
CA ALA A 55 -5.68 -8.74 -19.38
C ALA A 55 -4.71 -9.20 -18.29
N VAL A 56 -3.49 -9.56 -18.71
CA VAL A 56 -2.33 -9.62 -17.84
C VAL A 56 -1.68 -8.24 -17.84
N THR A 57 -1.58 -7.62 -16.67
CA THR A 57 -1.12 -6.24 -16.56
C THR A 57 -0.09 -6.11 -15.44
N THR A 58 0.94 -5.29 -15.68
CA THR A 58 1.92 -4.90 -14.66
C THR A 58 1.86 -3.40 -14.45
N GLN A 59 1.84 -2.95 -13.20
CA GLN A 59 1.91 -1.53 -12.86
C GLN A 59 2.71 -1.29 -11.57
N ARG A 60 3.23 -0.08 -11.39
CA ARG A 60 3.81 0.31 -10.10
C ARG A 60 2.70 0.66 -9.11
N ALA A 61 2.85 0.17 -7.89
CA ALA A 61 2.04 0.51 -6.74
C ALA A 61 2.94 0.80 -5.53
N SER A 62 2.39 1.52 -4.57
CA SER A 62 3.05 1.81 -3.30
C SER A 62 2.09 1.69 -2.15
N ASN A 63 2.57 1.38 -0.96
CA ASN A 63 1.79 1.48 0.26
C ASN A 63 2.54 2.27 1.33
N GLN A 64 1.79 3.02 2.13
CA GLN A 64 2.28 3.57 3.38
C GLN A 64 1.99 2.54 4.48
N GLY A 65 3.04 1.95 5.06
CA GLY A 65 2.87 1.09 6.22
C GLY A 65 2.38 1.91 7.41
N ALA A 66 1.15 1.68 7.83
CA ALA A 66 0.65 2.14 9.13
C ALA A 66 0.74 0.95 10.08
N HIS A 67 1.61 1.06 11.08
CA HIS A 67 1.59 0.20 12.27
C HIS A 67 0.58 0.77 13.27
#